data_AF-A0A970ISS2-F1
#
_entry.id   AF-A0A970ISS2-F1
#
_cell.length_a   1.000
_cell.length_b   1.000
_cell.length_c   1.000
_cell.angle_alpha   90.00
_cell.angle_beta   90.00
_cell.angle_gamma   90.00
#
_symmetry.space_group_name_H-M   'P 1'
#
loop_
_entity.id
_entity.type
_entity.pdbx_description
1 polymer ?
#
loop_
_entity_poly.entity_id
_entity_poly.type
_entity_poly.pdbx_seq_one_letter_code
_entity_poly.pdbx_strand_id
1 'polypeptide(L)'
;MAKYKICDLIIEMNPLFNPLKTQSEAYLIADGFNVDLDIPNLEKQVKLYHGKNPQISLGNAEYLLYGSYFYTHLINFQGILLHASAVVYENRAYLFSAPSGIGKSTHTDLWLKTFKGAFILNDDKPAIKLFNNQLYAYGTPFSGKTDLNVNEKYPIQAICFIERAENNWIKKMSKKGAITNLYGQTVRSKAEERVDLIFELLEKIIVTIPIYQMGLTISKEAVLLAYNTMRGQNK
;
A
#
# COMPACT_ATOMS: atom_id res chain seq x y z
N MET A 1 25.19 5.57 -0.93
CA MET A 1 24.07 6.56 -0.91
C MET A 1 23.39 6.45 0.46
N ALA A 2 22.34 7.23 0.74
CA ALA A 2 21.60 7.08 1.99
C ALA A 2 20.91 5.72 2.05
N LYS A 3 20.77 5.16 3.26
CA LYS A 3 20.12 3.86 3.49
C LYS A 3 18.82 4.05 4.25
N TYR A 4 17.81 3.31 3.84
CA TYR A 4 16.46 3.40 4.38
C TYR A 4 15.97 2.00 4.75
N LYS A 5 15.37 1.84 5.93
CA LYS A 5 14.69 0.61 6.29
C LYS A 5 13.23 0.68 5.87
N ILE A 6 12.88 0.02 4.77
CA ILE A 6 11.53 0.01 4.20
C ILE A 6 11.06 -1.43 4.08
N CYS A 7 9.88 -1.76 4.64
CA CYS A 7 9.32 -3.12 4.61
C CYS A 7 10.26 -4.21 5.14
N ASP A 8 11.02 -3.90 6.21
CA ASP A 8 12.09 -4.75 6.77
C ASP A 8 13.22 -5.10 5.79
N LEU A 9 13.43 -4.27 4.78
CA LEU A 9 14.56 -4.35 3.85
C LEU A 9 15.40 -3.09 3.98
N ILE A 10 16.72 -3.25 3.82
CA ILE A 10 17.67 -2.15 3.74
C ILE A 10 17.78 -1.72 2.29
N ILE A 11 17.21 -0.56 1.99
CA ILE A 11 17.15 0.02 0.66
C ILE A 11 18.20 1.13 0.57
N GLU A 12 19.14 1.00 -0.36
CA GLU A 12 20.02 2.10 -0.72
C GLU A 12 19.36 2.90 -1.85
N MET A 13 19.17 4.21 -1.64
CA MET A 13 18.56 5.10 -2.63
C MET A 13 18.96 6.56 -2.39
N ASN A 14 18.76 7.43 -3.38
CA ASN A 14 19.12 8.84 -3.29
C ASN A 14 18.01 9.76 -3.83
N PRO A 15 16.88 9.91 -3.10
CA PRO A 15 15.81 10.80 -3.51
C PRO A 15 16.28 12.27 -3.46
N LEU A 16 16.20 12.97 -4.58
CA LEU A 16 16.68 14.35 -4.73
C LEU A 16 15.55 15.37 -4.60
N PHE A 17 14.32 14.99 -4.92
CA PHE A 17 13.18 15.88 -5.06
C PHE A 17 12.02 15.51 -4.14
N ASN A 18 11.19 16.51 -3.81
CA ASN A 18 9.93 16.29 -3.11
C ASN A 18 8.86 15.78 -4.11
N PRO A 19 7.97 14.85 -3.70
CA PRO A 19 7.69 14.52 -2.30
C PRO A 19 8.53 13.38 -1.71
N LEU A 20 9.18 12.55 -2.55
CA LEU A 20 9.84 11.33 -2.09
C LEU A 20 10.93 11.59 -1.05
N LYS A 21 11.71 12.67 -1.22
CA LYS A 21 12.74 13.05 -0.25
C LYS A 21 12.16 13.17 1.16
N THR A 22 11.16 14.03 1.36
CA THR A 22 10.50 14.21 2.67
C THR A 22 9.80 12.94 3.15
N GLN A 23 9.02 12.28 2.28
CA GLN A 23 8.27 11.07 2.66
C GLN A 23 9.18 9.90 3.06
N SER A 24 10.46 9.91 2.66
CA SER A 24 11.44 8.89 3.01
C SER A 24 12.22 9.16 4.31
N GLU A 25 12.12 10.35 4.89
CA GLU A 25 12.95 10.75 6.05
C GLU A 25 12.74 9.84 7.26
N ALA A 26 11.49 9.45 7.55
CA ALA A 26 11.14 8.54 8.64
C ALA A 26 11.67 7.10 8.47
N TYR A 27 12.22 6.77 7.30
CA TYR A 27 12.80 5.47 6.99
C TYR A 27 14.32 5.48 7.02
N LEU A 28 14.96 6.66 7.12
CA LEU A 28 16.41 6.78 7.11
C LEU A 28 17.03 6.05 8.30
N ILE A 29 18.13 5.33 8.06
CA ILE A 29 18.88 4.63 9.09
C ILE A 29 20.36 5.00 9.04
N ALA A 30 21.07 4.71 10.14
CA ALA A 30 22.52 4.86 10.21
C ALA A 30 23.24 3.89 9.25
N ASP A 31 24.49 4.21 8.95
CA ASP A 31 25.37 3.33 8.18
C ASP A 31 25.68 2.01 8.92
N GLY A 32 26.29 1.05 8.19
CA GLY A 32 26.73 -0.23 8.74
C GLY A 32 25.82 -1.42 8.49
N PHE A 33 24.65 -1.22 7.85
CA PHE A 33 23.77 -2.30 7.42
C PHE A 33 24.08 -2.74 5.98
N ASN A 34 24.00 -4.04 5.73
CA ASN A 34 24.07 -4.61 4.37
C ASN A 34 22.83 -4.23 3.58
N VAL A 35 23.01 -3.93 2.30
CA VAL A 35 21.93 -3.50 1.40
C VAL A 35 21.23 -4.73 0.83
N ASP A 36 19.91 -4.78 0.98
CA ASP A 36 19.07 -5.82 0.37
C ASP A 36 18.65 -5.44 -1.06
N LEU A 37 18.44 -4.14 -1.30
CA LEU A 37 18.05 -3.60 -2.61
C LEU A 37 18.72 -2.23 -2.84
N ASP A 38 19.46 -2.14 -3.94
CA ASP A 38 20.05 -0.89 -4.43
C ASP A 38 19.16 -0.31 -5.55
N ILE A 39 18.57 0.86 -5.32
CA ILE A 39 17.87 1.60 -6.36
C ILE A 39 18.90 2.48 -7.07
N PRO A 40 19.22 2.21 -8.36
CA PRO A 40 20.25 2.94 -9.06
C PRO A 40 19.90 4.42 -9.17
N ASN A 41 20.88 5.28 -9.38
CA ASN A 41 20.62 6.70 -9.64
C ASN A 41 19.79 6.85 -10.94
N LEU A 42 18.53 7.29 -10.78
CA LEU A 42 17.57 7.47 -11.87
C LEU A 42 17.50 8.90 -12.42
N GLU A 43 18.40 9.83 -12.04
CA GLU A 43 18.27 11.26 -12.39
C GLU A 43 18.12 11.50 -13.90
N LYS A 44 18.86 10.77 -14.75
CA LYS A 44 18.74 10.88 -16.21
C LYS A 44 17.37 10.44 -16.70
N GLN A 45 16.84 9.35 -16.14
CA GLN A 45 15.52 8.80 -16.45
C GLN A 45 14.42 9.73 -15.97
N VAL A 46 14.58 10.35 -14.80
CA VAL A 46 13.68 11.38 -14.25
C VAL A 46 13.59 12.58 -15.20
N LYS A 47 14.73 13.14 -15.60
CA LYS A 47 14.78 14.27 -16.56
C LYS A 47 14.16 13.91 -17.90
N LEU A 48 14.44 12.71 -18.42
CA LEU A 48 13.84 12.22 -19.68
C LEU A 48 12.33 12.03 -19.57
N TYR A 49 11.85 11.46 -18.47
CA TYR A 49 10.43 11.24 -18.23
C TYR A 49 9.68 12.57 -18.11
N HIS A 50 10.22 13.54 -17.37
CA HIS A 50 9.70 14.89 -17.29
C HIS A 50 9.70 15.59 -18.66
N GLY A 51 10.80 15.52 -19.43
CA GLY A 51 10.86 16.12 -20.76
C GLY A 51 9.81 15.58 -21.73
N LYS A 52 9.44 14.29 -21.61
CA LYS A 52 8.35 13.68 -22.38
C LYS A 52 6.96 13.97 -21.82
N ASN A 53 6.86 14.37 -20.54
CA ASN A 53 5.62 14.64 -19.83
C ASN A 53 5.75 15.96 -19.03
N PRO A 54 5.82 17.14 -19.69
CA PRO A 54 6.12 18.40 -19.02
C PRO A 54 5.14 18.76 -17.89
N GLN A 55 3.91 18.23 -17.93
CA GLN A 55 2.89 18.37 -16.90
C GLN A 55 3.20 17.64 -15.59
N ILE A 56 4.14 16.69 -15.58
CA ILE A 56 4.59 15.96 -14.39
C ILE A 56 5.88 16.60 -13.91
N SER A 57 5.88 17.18 -12.71
CA SER A 57 7.10 17.77 -12.12
C SER A 57 8.24 16.74 -12.00
N LEU A 58 9.49 17.20 -11.94
CA LEU A 58 10.65 16.34 -11.69
C LEU A 58 10.48 15.49 -10.42
N GLY A 59 9.92 16.07 -9.37
CA GLY A 59 9.63 15.36 -8.12
C GLY A 59 8.62 14.24 -8.24
N ASN A 60 7.53 14.46 -8.99
CA ASN A 60 6.55 13.41 -9.25
C ASN A 60 7.12 12.35 -10.20
N ALA A 61 7.97 12.74 -11.16
CA ALA A 61 8.67 11.80 -12.02
C ALA A 61 9.63 10.90 -11.22
N GLU A 62 10.41 11.47 -10.29
CA GLU A 62 11.26 10.73 -9.36
C GLU A 62 10.44 9.77 -8.49
N TYR A 63 9.40 10.27 -7.84
CA TYR A 63 8.49 9.48 -7.02
C TYR A 63 7.93 8.26 -7.78
N LEU A 64 7.46 8.44 -9.01
CA LEU A 64 6.90 7.36 -9.83
C LEU A 64 7.96 6.33 -10.22
N LEU A 65 9.14 6.77 -10.63
CA LEU A 65 10.21 5.88 -11.10
C LEU A 65 10.82 5.07 -9.95
N TYR A 66 11.10 5.71 -8.81
CA TYR A 66 11.60 5.03 -7.62
C TYR A 66 10.57 4.05 -7.05
N GLY A 67 9.30 4.47 -6.96
CA GLY A 67 8.22 3.59 -6.53
C GLY A 67 8.06 2.39 -7.45
N SER A 68 8.05 2.61 -8.77
CA SER A 68 7.99 1.52 -9.74
C SER A 68 9.16 0.57 -9.58
N TYR A 69 10.38 1.07 -9.39
CA TYR A 69 11.56 0.23 -9.18
C TYR A 69 11.44 -0.59 -7.89
N PHE A 70 11.11 0.06 -6.77
CA PHE A 70 10.96 -0.58 -5.46
C PHE A 70 9.94 -1.72 -5.50
N TYR A 71 8.69 -1.45 -5.90
CA TYR A 71 7.64 -2.48 -5.87
C TYR A 71 7.85 -3.60 -6.88
N THR A 72 8.53 -3.32 -8.00
CA THR A 72 8.88 -4.36 -8.97
C THR A 72 9.89 -5.36 -8.40
N HIS A 73 10.79 -4.90 -7.52
CA HIS A 73 11.78 -5.77 -6.87
C HIS A 73 11.28 -6.33 -5.54
N LEU A 74 10.34 -5.66 -4.86
CA LEU A 74 9.71 -6.14 -3.63
C LEU A 74 9.06 -7.53 -3.80
N ILE A 75 8.62 -7.85 -5.03
CA ILE A 75 8.07 -9.17 -5.40
C ILE A 75 9.05 -10.29 -5.04
N ASN A 76 10.36 -10.09 -5.26
CA ASN A 76 11.40 -11.05 -4.94
C ASN A 76 11.55 -11.29 -3.42
N PHE A 77 11.01 -10.39 -2.61
CA PHE A 77 11.01 -10.45 -1.15
C PHE A 77 9.62 -10.79 -0.60
N GLN A 78 8.80 -11.48 -1.38
CA GLN A 78 7.44 -11.90 -1.04
C GLN A 78 6.54 -10.73 -0.61
N GLY A 79 6.73 -9.56 -1.23
CA GLY A 79 5.91 -8.39 -1.00
C GLY A 79 5.37 -7.78 -2.29
N ILE A 80 4.18 -7.22 -2.21
CA ILE A 80 3.52 -6.53 -3.33
C ILE A 80 2.93 -5.20 -2.88
N LEU A 81 2.77 -4.32 -3.85
CA LEU A 81 1.93 -3.13 -3.72
C LEU A 81 0.45 -3.52 -3.63
N LEU A 82 -0.32 -2.85 -2.76
CA LEU A 82 -1.76 -2.70 -2.98
C LEU A 82 -2.10 -1.21 -3.01
N HIS A 83 -2.76 -0.74 -4.07
CA HIS A 83 -3.25 0.63 -4.14
C HIS A 83 -4.47 0.84 -3.23
N ALA A 84 -4.20 1.22 -1.99
CA ALA A 84 -5.16 1.26 -0.90
C ALA A 84 -4.78 2.32 0.14
N SER A 85 -5.71 2.64 1.03
CA SER A 85 -5.41 3.34 2.28
C SER A 85 -5.46 2.32 3.41
N ALA A 86 -4.38 2.18 4.17
CA ALA A 86 -4.25 1.26 5.29
C ALA A 86 -4.47 2.00 6.61
N VAL A 87 -5.55 1.64 7.31
CA VAL A 87 -5.86 2.13 8.66
C VAL A 87 -5.45 1.06 9.66
N VAL A 88 -4.79 1.48 10.74
CA VAL A 88 -4.52 0.61 11.88
C VAL A 88 -5.46 0.98 13.02
N TYR A 89 -6.09 -0.03 13.60
CA TYR A 89 -6.89 0.08 14.81
C TYR A 89 -6.78 -1.23 15.60
N GLU A 90 -6.65 -1.16 16.93
CA GLU A 90 -6.46 -2.33 17.80
C GLU A 90 -5.31 -3.27 17.34
N ASN A 91 -4.18 -2.69 16.93
CA ASN A 91 -2.98 -3.39 16.43
C ASN A 91 -3.23 -4.26 15.18
N ARG A 92 -4.25 -3.93 14.39
CA ARG A 92 -4.65 -4.64 13.19
C ARG A 92 -4.80 -3.68 12.02
N ALA A 93 -4.31 -4.07 10.84
CA ALA A 93 -4.43 -3.28 9.63
C ALA A 93 -5.70 -3.65 8.83
N TYR A 94 -6.46 -2.62 8.46
CA TYR A 94 -7.63 -2.68 7.58
C TYR A 94 -7.30 -1.90 6.30
N LEU A 95 -7.32 -2.57 5.16
CA LEU A 95 -6.90 -1.98 3.89
C LEU A 95 -8.13 -1.69 3.04
N PHE A 96 -8.33 -0.43 2.69
CA PHE A 96 -9.42 0.02 1.84
C PHE A 96 -8.91 0.33 0.44
N SER A 97 -9.30 -0.49 -0.53
CA SER A 97 -8.89 -0.38 -1.92
C SER A 97 -10.04 0.11 -2.77
N ALA A 98 -9.76 0.98 -3.75
CA ALA A 98 -10.74 1.48 -4.69
C ALA A 98 -10.05 2.09 -5.90
N PRO A 99 -10.72 2.16 -7.06
CA PRO A 99 -10.31 3.04 -8.14
C PRO A 99 -10.06 4.47 -7.64
N SER A 100 -9.20 5.20 -8.34
CA SER A 100 -8.91 6.59 -7.98
C SER A 100 -10.19 7.44 -7.99
N GLY A 101 -10.34 8.33 -7.01
CA GLY A 101 -11.48 9.25 -6.90
C GLY A 101 -12.74 8.71 -6.21
N ILE A 102 -12.77 7.43 -5.80
CA ILE A 102 -13.98 6.82 -5.20
C ILE A 102 -14.17 7.17 -3.70
N GLY A 103 -13.15 7.75 -3.05
CA GLY A 103 -13.26 8.30 -1.69
C GLY A 103 -12.60 7.47 -0.58
N LYS A 104 -11.51 6.74 -0.87
CA LYS A 104 -10.69 6.03 0.14
C LYS A 104 -10.32 6.93 1.32
N SER A 105 -9.65 8.04 1.03
CA SER A 105 -9.21 9.00 2.06
C SER A 105 -10.38 9.54 2.87
N THR A 106 -11.52 9.85 2.22
CA THR A 106 -12.75 10.26 2.92
C THR A 106 -13.26 9.20 3.89
N HIS A 107 -13.24 7.92 3.51
CA HIS A 107 -13.67 6.84 4.39
C HIS A 107 -12.68 6.62 5.54
N THR A 108 -11.38 6.65 5.27
CA THR A 108 -10.36 6.49 6.32
C THR A 108 -10.31 7.67 7.28
N ASP A 109 -10.59 8.90 6.83
CA ASP A 109 -10.74 10.06 7.71
C ASP A 109 -11.90 9.88 8.69
N LEU A 110 -13.00 9.26 8.26
CA LEU A 110 -14.12 8.91 9.13
C LEU A 110 -13.74 7.82 10.13
N TRP A 111 -12.86 6.88 9.77
CA TRP A 111 -12.28 5.91 10.72
C TRP A 111 -11.52 6.62 11.84
N LEU A 112 -10.63 7.57 11.51
CA LEU A 112 -9.87 8.32 12.51
C LEU A 112 -10.76 9.10 13.48
N LYS A 113 -11.87 9.66 12.96
CA LYS A 113 -12.86 10.39 13.78
C LYS A 113 -13.73 9.46 14.64
N THR A 114 -13.95 8.24 14.20
CA THR A 114 -14.85 7.28 14.85
C THR A 114 -14.14 6.48 15.94
N PHE A 115 -12.89 6.06 15.68
CA PHE A 115 -12.14 5.16 16.53
C PHE A 115 -10.95 5.87 17.16
N LYS A 116 -11.02 6.13 18.46
CA LYS A 116 -9.90 6.70 19.20
C LYS A 116 -8.70 5.75 19.16
N GLY A 117 -7.56 6.25 18.70
CA GLY A 117 -6.33 5.45 18.53
C GLY A 117 -6.20 4.78 17.16
N ALA A 118 -7.16 4.97 16.24
CA ALA A 118 -6.93 4.63 14.84
C ALA A 118 -5.97 5.64 14.20
N PHE A 119 -5.14 5.17 13.27
CA PHE A 119 -4.23 6.02 12.48
C PHE A 119 -4.01 5.44 11.08
N ILE A 120 -3.51 6.28 10.17
CA ILE A 120 -3.15 5.86 8.80
C ILE A 120 -1.72 5.31 8.83
N LEU A 121 -1.56 4.02 8.53
CA LEU A 121 -0.24 3.40 8.36
C LEU A 121 0.39 3.82 7.02
N ASN A 122 -0.42 3.84 5.97
CA ASN A 122 -0.02 4.29 4.65
C ASN A 122 -1.25 4.67 3.83
N ASP A 123 -1.26 5.87 3.26
CA ASP A 123 -2.18 6.23 2.20
C ASP A 123 -1.59 5.86 0.83
N ASP A 124 -2.43 5.68 -0.19
CA ASP A 124 -2.05 5.37 -1.58
C ASP A 124 -1.37 4.02 -1.83
N LYS A 125 -0.18 3.72 -1.27
CA LYS A 125 0.63 2.54 -1.65
C LYS A 125 1.21 1.74 -0.47
N PRO A 126 0.37 1.20 0.43
CA PRO A 126 0.85 0.21 1.40
C PRO A 126 1.45 -0.99 0.68
N ALA A 127 2.51 -1.56 1.26
CA ALA A 127 3.00 -2.87 0.86
C ALA A 127 2.32 -3.96 1.68
N ILE A 128 1.94 -5.05 1.03
CA ILE A 128 1.58 -6.31 1.68
C ILE A 128 2.77 -7.24 1.53
N LYS A 129 3.35 -7.70 2.63
CA LYS A 129 4.51 -8.61 2.58
C LYS A 129 4.35 -9.77 3.55
N LEU A 130 4.73 -10.96 3.08
CA LEU A 130 4.81 -12.15 3.91
C LEU A 130 6.08 -12.09 4.77
N PHE A 131 5.91 -12.24 6.08
CA PHE A 131 7.02 -12.31 7.02
C PHE A 131 6.69 -13.33 8.11
N ASN A 132 7.61 -14.26 8.38
CA ASN A 132 7.41 -15.35 9.35
C ASN A 132 6.05 -16.07 9.19
N ASN A 133 5.70 -16.39 7.94
CA ASN A 133 4.45 -17.05 7.55
C ASN A 133 3.14 -16.28 7.87
N GLN A 134 3.23 -14.97 8.13
CA GLN A 134 2.09 -14.09 8.35
C GLN A 134 2.15 -12.88 7.42
N LEU A 135 0.98 -12.43 6.95
CA LEU A 135 0.88 -11.26 6.07
C LEU A 135 0.71 -9.99 6.89
N TYR A 136 1.56 -9.01 6.59
CA TYR A 136 1.56 -7.69 7.20
C TYR A 136 1.34 -6.62 6.15
N ALA A 137 0.65 -5.56 6.55
CA ALA A 137 0.70 -4.29 5.85
C ALA A 137 1.86 -3.48 6.41
N TYR A 138 2.55 -2.77 5.53
CA TYR A 138 3.67 -1.91 5.85
C TYR A 138 3.41 -0.49 5.37
N GLY A 139 3.88 0.47 6.17
CA GLY A 139 4.14 1.80 5.65
C GLY A 139 5.27 1.77 4.63
N THR A 140 5.14 2.64 3.64
CA THR A 140 6.15 2.91 2.62
C THR A 140 6.27 4.43 2.43
N PRO A 141 7.41 4.93 1.93
CA PRO A 141 7.55 6.35 1.59
C PRO A 141 6.72 6.75 0.36
N PHE A 142 5.91 5.84 -0.20
CA PHE A 142 5.11 6.10 -1.40
C PHE A 142 3.65 6.41 -1.03
N SER A 143 3.40 7.46 -0.24
CA SER A 143 2.05 7.78 0.26
C SER A 143 1.20 8.72 -0.60
N GLY A 144 1.59 8.90 -1.86
CA GLY A 144 0.84 9.71 -2.83
C GLY A 144 0.98 11.20 -2.54
N LYS A 145 -0.13 11.93 -2.60
CA LYS A 145 -0.16 13.39 -2.39
C LYS A 145 -0.14 13.78 -0.91
N THR A 146 -0.40 12.83 -0.02
CA THR A 146 -0.42 13.04 1.42
C THR A 146 0.89 12.50 2.00
N ASP A 147 1.43 13.14 3.02
CA ASP A 147 2.58 12.62 3.78
C ASP A 147 2.09 11.74 4.95
N LEU A 148 1.11 10.87 4.65
CA LEU A 148 0.47 9.98 5.60
C LEU A 148 1.07 8.59 5.45
N ASN A 149 2.22 8.39 6.10
CA ASN A 149 2.88 7.11 6.20
C ASN A 149 3.63 6.99 7.53
N VAL A 150 3.74 5.76 8.04
CA VAL A 150 4.46 5.45 9.27
C VAL A 150 5.32 4.22 9.03
N ASN A 151 6.61 4.26 9.40
CA ASN A 151 7.54 3.14 9.22
C ASN A 151 7.29 2.02 10.24
N GLU A 152 6.14 1.39 10.14
CA GLU A 152 5.67 0.30 10.99
C GLU A 152 5.04 -0.81 10.14
N LYS A 153 4.73 -1.93 10.79
CA LYS A 153 4.00 -3.04 10.18
C LYS A 153 2.95 -3.60 11.13
N TYR A 154 1.81 -3.99 10.58
CA TYR A 154 0.72 -4.58 11.36
C TYR A 154 0.12 -5.79 10.64
N PRO A 155 -0.26 -6.84 11.39
CA PRO A 155 -1.03 -7.96 10.85
C PRO A 155 -2.25 -7.47 10.07
N ILE A 156 -2.44 -7.97 8.86
CA ILE A 156 -3.63 -7.63 8.09
C ILE A 156 -4.83 -8.36 8.68
N GLN A 157 -5.87 -7.61 9.01
CA GLN A 157 -7.14 -8.15 9.47
C GLN A 157 -8.07 -8.44 8.31
N ALA A 158 -8.19 -7.51 7.37
CA ALA A 158 -9.03 -7.67 6.18
C ALA A 158 -8.68 -6.64 5.10
N ILE A 159 -9.04 -6.96 3.87
CA ILE A 159 -9.01 -6.04 2.72
C ILE A 159 -10.45 -5.79 2.28
N CYS A 160 -10.80 -4.54 2.02
CA CYS A 160 -12.14 -4.17 1.55
C CYS A 160 -12.04 -3.31 0.28
N PHE A 161 -12.65 -3.79 -0.80
CA PHE A 161 -12.85 -3.01 -2.01
C PHE A 161 -14.11 -2.15 -1.86
N ILE A 162 -13.95 -0.83 -1.88
CA ILE A 162 -15.05 0.10 -1.62
C ILE A 162 -15.56 0.74 -2.91
N GLU A 163 -16.86 0.99 -2.94
CA GLU A 163 -17.55 1.73 -4.00
C GLU A 163 -18.61 2.66 -3.41
N ARG A 164 -19.00 3.68 -4.17
CA ARG A 164 -20.11 4.56 -3.78
C ARG A 164 -21.43 3.81 -3.99
N ALA A 165 -22.31 3.89 -3.00
CA ALA A 165 -23.67 3.36 -3.07
C ALA A 165 -24.64 4.29 -2.34
N GLU A 166 -25.92 4.18 -2.68
CA GLU A 166 -26.99 4.91 -1.99
C GLU A 166 -27.22 4.39 -0.56
N ASN A 167 -26.96 3.09 -0.35
CA ASN A 167 -27.12 2.41 0.93
C ASN A 167 -25.84 1.65 1.29
N ASN A 168 -25.52 1.61 2.60
CA ASN A 168 -24.38 0.88 3.11
C ASN A 168 -24.61 -0.64 3.01
N TRP A 169 -23.67 -1.36 2.43
CA TRP A 169 -23.66 -2.83 2.43
C TRP A 169 -22.23 -3.34 2.38
N ILE A 170 -22.00 -4.53 2.92
CA ILE A 170 -20.71 -5.22 2.84
C ILE A 170 -20.93 -6.70 2.65
N LYS A 171 -20.16 -7.33 1.76
CA LYS A 171 -20.23 -8.76 1.48
C LYS A 171 -18.83 -9.34 1.29
N LYS A 172 -18.64 -10.59 1.71
CA LYS A 172 -17.39 -11.32 1.45
C LYS A 172 -17.28 -11.60 -0.04
N MET A 173 -16.10 -11.38 -0.62
CA MET A 173 -15.84 -11.66 -2.02
C MET A 173 -15.60 -13.15 -2.26
N SER A 174 -15.97 -13.62 -3.45
CA SER A 174 -15.51 -14.91 -3.95
C SER A 174 -14.01 -14.85 -4.27
N LYS A 175 -13.31 -15.99 -4.22
CA LYS A 175 -11.89 -16.06 -4.57
C LYS A 175 -11.61 -15.49 -5.97
N LYS A 176 -12.46 -15.81 -6.95
CA LYS A 176 -12.37 -15.32 -8.33
C LYS A 176 -12.59 -13.80 -8.43
N GLY A 177 -13.50 -13.23 -7.65
CA GLY A 177 -13.67 -11.77 -7.62
C GLY A 177 -12.47 -11.07 -6.97
N ALA A 178 -11.97 -11.64 -5.88
CA ALA A 178 -10.85 -11.08 -5.14
C ALA A 178 -9.56 -11.04 -5.97
N ILE A 179 -9.24 -12.12 -6.70
CA ILE A 179 -8.02 -12.17 -7.52
C ILE A 179 -8.02 -11.09 -8.63
N THR A 180 -9.15 -10.90 -9.32
CA THR A 180 -9.29 -9.86 -10.35
C THR A 180 -9.05 -8.47 -9.76
N ASN A 181 -9.66 -8.19 -8.60
CA ASN A 181 -9.54 -6.88 -7.97
C ASN A 181 -8.14 -6.62 -7.41
N LEU A 182 -7.53 -7.62 -6.74
CA LEU A 182 -6.16 -7.49 -6.22
C LEU A 182 -5.15 -7.30 -7.35
N TYR A 183 -5.23 -8.11 -8.41
CA TYR A 183 -4.34 -7.99 -9.57
C TYR A 183 -4.51 -6.63 -10.27
N GLY A 184 -5.72 -6.09 -10.30
CA GLY A 184 -6.00 -4.76 -10.84
C GLY A 184 -5.44 -3.60 -10.01
N GLN A 185 -5.11 -3.83 -8.73
CA GLN A 185 -4.64 -2.80 -7.78
C GLN A 185 -3.20 -3.04 -7.30
N THR A 186 -2.47 -3.97 -7.92
CA THR A 186 -1.05 -4.22 -7.64
C THR A 186 -0.15 -3.83 -8.81
N VAL A 187 1.16 -4.03 -8.65
CA VAL A 187 2.14 -3.81 -9.72
C VAL A 187 2.01 -4.85 -10.82
N ARG A 188 2.20 -4.41 -12.07
CA ARG A 188 2.26 -5.31 -13.23
C ARG A 188 3.71 -5.51 -13.63
N SER A 189 4.12 -6.77 -13.75
CA SER A 189 5.41 -7.16 -14.31
C SER A 189 5.24 -7.62 -15.76
N LYS A 190 6.25 -7.37 -16.60
CA LYS A 190 6.38 -7.97 -17.94
C LYS A 190 7.24 -9.24 -17.94
N ALA A 191 7.99 -9.48 -16.86
CA ALA A 191 8.80 -10.69 -16.71
C ALA A 191 7.95 -11.82 -16.15
N GLU A 192 7.89 -12.95 -16.86
CA GLU A 192 7.06 -14.11 -16.54
C GLU A 192 7.33 -14.64 -15.12
N GLU A 193 8.60 -14.82 -14.73
CA GLU A 193 8.98 -15.29 -13.39
C GLU A 193 8.37 -14.45 -12.25
N ARG A 194 8.29 -13.12 -12.44
CA ARG A 194 7.67 -12.23 -11.44
C ARG A 194 6.16 -12.28 -11.47
N VAL A 195 5.56 -12.62 -12.61
CA VAL A 195 4.11 -12.82 -12.70
C VAL A 195 3.71 -14.03 -11.87
N ASP A 196 4.47 -15.12 -11.93
CA ASP A 196 4.23 -16.31 -11.10
C ASP A 196 4.33 -15.98 -9.61
N LEU A 197 5.39 -15.29 -9.19
CA LEU A 197 5.55 -14.82 -7.80
C LEU A 197 4.40 -13.91 -7.33
N ILE A 198 3.89 -13.04 -8.20
CA ILE A 198 2.70 -12.22 -7.90
C ILE A 198 1.51 -13.14 -7.63
N PHE A 199 1.22 -14.10 -8.51
CA PHE A 199 0.07 -14.98 -8.36
C PHE A 199 0.16 -15.88 -7.12
N GLU A 200 1.34 -16.40 -6.80
CA GLU A 200 1.58 -17.15 -5.56
C GLU A 200 1.26 -16.31 -4.32
N LEU A 201 1.71 -15.04 -4.28
CA LEU A 201 1.43 -14.17 -3.15
C LEU A 201 -0.06 -13.76 -3.09
N LEU A 202 -0.68 -13.51 -4.24
CA LEU A 202 -2.12 -13.21 -4.33
C LEU A 202 -2.96 -14.39 -3.83
N GLU A 203 -2.60 -15.62 -4.19
CA GLU A 203 -3.26 -16.82 -3.66
C GLU A 203 -3.14 -16.88 -2.14
N LYS A 204 -1.93 -16.66 -1.60
CA LYS A 204 -1.69 -16.64 -0.16
C LYS A 204 -2.54 -15.57 0.55
N ILE A 205 -2.64 -14.37 -0.04
CA ILE A 205 -3.52 -13.30 0.45
C ILE A 205 -4.98 -13.76 0.48
N ILE A 206 -5.50 -14.31 -0.61
CA ILE A 206 -6.91 -14.72 -0.74
C ILE A 206 -7.27 -15.86 0.22
N VAL A 207 -6.35 -16.78 0.47
CA VAL A 207 -6.56 -17.93 1.37
C VAL A 207 -6.55 -17.50 2.84
N THR A 208 -5.73 -16.52 3.20
CA THR A 208 -5.47 -16.17 4.62
C THR A 208 -6.23 -14.94 5.10
N ILE A 209 -6.42 -13.94 4.23
CA ILE A 209 -7.04 -12.66 4.57
C ILE A 209 -8.49 -12.64 4.08
N PRO A 210 -9.47 -12.34 4.95
CA PRO A 210 -10.84 -12.04 4.51
C PRO A 210 -10.88 -10.81 3.59
N ILE A 211 -11.46 -10.98 2.40
CA ILE A 211 -11.62 -9.91 1.40
C ILE A 211 -13.09 -9.61 1.20
N TYR A 212 -13.43 -8.32 1.26
CA TYR A 212 -14.80 -7.83 1.16
C TYR A 212 -14.96 -6.86 -0.01
N GLN A 213 -16.20 -6.74 -0.46
CA GLN A 213 -16.67 -5.63 -1.28
C GLN A 213 -17.70 -4.86 -0.46
N MET A 214 -17.66 -3.53 -0.52
CA MET A 214 -18.54 -2.67 0.26
C MET A 214 -19.02 -1.49 -0.57
N GLY A 215 -20.33 -1.29 -0.63
CA GLY A 215 -20.94 -0.03 -1.07
C GLY A 215 -21.16 0.88 0.13
N LEU A 216 -20.75 2.15 0.03
CA LEU A 216 -20.80 3.08 1.15
C LEU A 216 -21.33 4.47 0.81
N THR A 217 -21.97 5.08 1.81
CA THR A 217 -22.22 6.51 1.94
C THR A 217 -21.12 7.19 2.77
N ILE A 218 -21.04 8.53 2.75
CA ILE A 218 -20.13 9.28 3.64
C ILE A 218 -20.78 9.37 5.02
N SER A 219 -20.64 8.31 5.83
CA SER A 219 -21.33 8.21 7.12
C SER A 219 -20.52 7.44 8.15
N LYS A 220 -20.79 7.72 9.44
CA LYS A 220 -20.21 6.95 10.55
C LYS A 220 -20.70 5.51 10.54
N GLU A 221 -21.94 5.30 10.13
CA GLU A 221 -22.59 4.00 9.99
C GLU A 221 -21.84 3.10 9.00
N ALA A 222 -21.31 3.66 7.91
CA ALA A 222 -20.47 2.93 6.97
C ALA A 222 -19.17 2.42 7.65
N VAL A 223 -18.53 3.26 8.45
CA VAL A 223 -17.31 2.90 9.19
C VAL A 223 -17.58 1.78 10.21
N LEU A 224 -18.67 1.90 10.97
CA LEU A 224 -19.06 0.89 11.95
C LEU A 224 -19.41 -0.44 11.27
N LEU A 225 -20.11 -0.40 10.13
CA LEU A 225 -20.42 -1.58 9.34
C LEU A 225 -19.13 -2.27 8.88
N ALA A 226 -18.20 -1.52 8.29
CA ALA A 226 -16.91 -2.05 7.85
C ALA A 226 -16.16 -2.71 9.00
N TYR A 227 -15.94 -2.02 10.11
CA TYR A 227 -15.21 -2.56 11.27
C TYR A 227 -15.89 -3.80 11.85
N ASN A 228 -17.20 -3.76 12.12
CA ASN A 228 -17.92 -4.86 12.75
C ASN A 228 -17.92 -6.13 11.89
N THR A 229 -17.97 -5.99 10.56
CA THR A 229 -17.88 -7.13 9.64
C THR A 229 -16.44 -7.62 9.43
N MET A 230 -15.48 -6.70 9.30
CA MET A 230 -14.09 -7.03 8.94
C MET A 230 -13.25 -7.54 10.11
N ARG A 231 -13.53 -7.13 11.35
CA ARG A 231 -12.80 -7.59 12.54
C ARG A 231 -12.92 -9.11 12.78
N GLY A 232 -13.90 -9.76 12.15
CA GLY A 232 -14.19 -11.18 12.35
C GLY A 232 -14.76 -11.46 13.74
N GLN A 233 -15.10 -12.72 14.02
CA GLN A 233 -15.28 -13.18 15.40
C GLN A 233 -13.91 -13.57 15.93
N ASN A 234 -13.54 -13.06 17.11
CA ASN A 234 -12.35 -13.51 17.84
C ASN A 234 -12.35 -15.04 17.85
N LYS A 235 -11.38 -15.65 17.15
CA LYS A 235 -11.07 -17.07 17.35
C LYS A 235 -10.17 -17.20 18.56
#